data_AF-A0A1V6V5H1-F1
#
_entry.id   AF-A0A1V6V5H1-F1
#
_cell.length_a   1.000
_cell.length_b   1.000
_cell.length_c   1.000
_cell.angle_alpha   90.00
_cell.angle_beta   90.00
_cell.angle_gamma   90.00
#
_symmetry.space_group_name_H-M   'P 1'
#
loop_
_entity.id
_entity.type
_entity.pdbx_description
1 polymer ?
#
loop_
_entity_poly.entity_id
_entity_poly.type
_entity_poly.pdbx_seq_one_letter_code
_entity_poly.pdbx_strand_id
1 'polypeptide(L)'
;MPSCDKLLHPALCANNINMPCPNKTSKVNNACSRCLLVVYCSKECQKEHWPSHKEDCNHSLAQDSWRPDWHTEEREPSFFAEDPSEPNTNEGKISWWGTMPALDLLKLDSNEGQDAPSKIRVLIASSHDIRNMVETIARLPDTYSGQCEIVMNGIHTGIFAQNIILLLTAFHFRPEEAAPIMIHLWYSALIPASVLAALQAKLQPSIRKVCSEAAQKRALQYFKWIWKKNKASLHVELSRDDWERLRESLQVPGRLSAATAARNRQKVTLPTNGEDLLHRALHGQPPYWRVATLKFRRDGILLPFGCSRKEFDTPNPTIFSASHSWPMPDNADPRSSWDLLEICDGLHTASYAAKNDLYGMIFIYLRETILEFCRQISKRDISIRLLSIDSLELPKYFNESSGHPGFDRIESYVTAEKDVLGIDLNLAVFSQLLKPKIQNPKAMLLVLFMRDIENMWNFDSLGRDMARAAKYLPEPESSYRDDADEMRLKRSSSFFRDVSKLFDLYKKATGFHGLTSKYGLKMRGNNTIVAHWPMRPGKHALQRVFDILEASGASGCERYVEWEWA
;
A
#
# COMPACT_ATOMS: atom_id res chain seq x y z
N MET A 1 -23.04 -16.82 12.88
CA MET A 1 -22.37 -15.54 12.58
C MET A 1 -23.23 -14.80 11.56
N PRO A 2 -23.43 -13.48 11.65
CA PRO A 2 -23.95 -12.72 10.52
C PRO A 2 -23.06 -13.01 9.31
N SER A 3 -23.66 -13.28 8.16
CA SER A 3 -22.91 -13.58 6.94
C SER A 3 -22.02 -12.37 6.59
N CYS A 4 -20.71 -12.57 6.56
CA CYS A 4 -19.75 -11.58 6.05
C CYS A 4 -19.82 -11.46 4.52
N ASP A 5 -20.69 -12.24 3.85
CA ASP A 5 -20.85 -12.21 2.39
C ASP A 5 -21.27 -10.83 1.91
N LYS A 6 -21.99 -10.04 2.72
CA LYS A 6 -22.33 -8.65 2.41
C LYS A 6 -21.12 -7.72 2.34
N LEU A 7 -20.03 -8.05 3.04
CA LEU A 7 -18.79 -7.25 3.01
C LEU A 7 -17.90 -7.67 1.86
N LEU A 8 -17.88 -8.97 1.52
CA LEU A 8 -17.18 -9.47 0.32
C LEU A 8 -17.87 -8.98 -0.96
N HIS A 9 -19.20 -9.06 -0.97
CA HIS A 9 -20.06 -8.68 -2.08
C HIS A 9 -21.02 -7.58 -1.64
N PRO A 10 -20.52 -6.36 -1.38
CA PRO A 10 -21.39 -5.25 -1.05
C PRO A 10 -22.36 -4.99 -2.20
N ALA A 11 -23.57 -4.58 -1.86
CA ALA A 11 -24.54 -4.15 -2.86
C ALA A 11 -23.96 -2.94 -3.60
N LEU A 12 -23.53 -3.14 -4.85
CA LEU A 12 -22.90 -2.08 -5.64
C LEU A 12 -23.88 -1.02 -6.11
N CYS A 13 -25.18 -1.35 -6.15
CA CYS A 13 -26.22 -0.39 -6.51
C CYS A 13 -26.22 0.78 -5.51
N ALA A 14 -26.05 2.00 -6.01
CA ALA A 14 -25.94 3.17 -5.16
C ALA A 14 -27.25 3.59 -4.48
N ASN A 15 -28.39 3.13 -4.99
CA ASN A 15 -29.67 3.30 -4.29
C ASN A 15 -29.74 2.38 -3.06
N ASN A 16 -29.49 2.97 -1.89
CA ASN A 16 -29.54 2.30 -0.58
C ASN A 16 -30.80 2.67 0.23
N ILE A 17 -31.75 3.42 -0.35
CA ILE A 17 -32.93 3.97 0.34
C ILE A 17 -33.96 2.87 0.63
N ASN A 18 -34.30 2.07 -0.38
CA ASN A 18 -35.20 0.93 -0.24
C ASN A 18 -34.39 -0.37 -0.15
N MET A 19 -34.10 -0.82 1.07
CA MET A 19 -33.49 -2.13 1.30
C MET A 19 -34.58 -3.21 1.37
N PRO A 20 -34.57 -4.23 0.48
CA PRO A 20 -33.56 -4.52 -0.55
C PRO A 20 -33.87 -3.90 -1.93
N CYS A 21 -32.85 -3.44 -2.69
CA CYS A 21 -33.01 -3.16 -4.15
C CYS A 21 -33.62 -4.42 -4.80
N PRO A 22 -34.69 -4.27 -5.61
CA PRO A 22 -35.48 -5.40 -6.11
C PRO A 22 -34.64 -6.41 -6.92
N ASN A 23 -33.52 -5.99 -7.50
CA ASN A 23 -32.73 -6.84 -8.38
C ASN A 23 -31.71 -7.74 -7.68
N LYS A 24 -31.28 -7.52 -6.42
CA LYS A 24 -30.31 -8.38 -5.68
C LYS A 24 -29.11 -8.95 -6.49
N THR A 25 -28.79 -8.41 -7.66
CA THR A 25 -27.84 -9.02 -8.60
C THR A 25 -26.51 -8.31 -8.47
N SER A 26 -25.44 -9.09 -8.37
CA SER A 26 -24.05 -8.65 -8.52
C SER A 26 -23.72 -8.11 -9.92
N LYS A 27 -24.62 -8.30 -10.90
CA LYS A 27 -24.51 -7.76 -12.27
C LYS A 27 -25.16 -6.38 -12.35
N VAL A 28 -24.44 -5.36 -11.88
CA VAL A 28 -24.86 -3.96 -11.96
C VAL A 28 -24.18 -3.32 -13.18
N ASN A 29 -24.91 -3.10 -14.27
CA ASN A 29 -24.30 -2.73 -15.57
C ASN A 29 -24.47 -1.26 -15.97
N ASN A 30 -25.30 -0.48 -15.27
CA ASN A 30 -25.57 0.90 -15.66
C ASN A 30 -24.85 1.87 -14.73
N ALA A 31 -23.64 2.26 -15.10
CA ALA A 31 -22.97 3.38 -14.44
C ALA A 31 -23.73 4.69 -14.68
N CYS A 32 -23.60 5.65 -13.76
CA CYS A 32 -24.02 7.02 -14.04
C CYS A 32 -23.28 7.52 -15.28
N SER A 33 -24.00 7.76 -16.38
CA SER A 33 -23.40 8.07 -17.69
C SER A 33 -22.59 9.36 -17.71
N ARG A 34 -22.78 10.24 -16.73
CA ARG A 34 -22.03 11.49 -16.59
C ARG A 34 -20.72 11.30 -15.84
N CYS A 35 -20.80 10.78 -14.61
CA CYS A 35 -19.64 10.76 -13.72
C CYS A 35 -18.87 9.45 -13.69
N LEU A 36 -19.51 8.33 -14.02
CA LEU A 36 -18.98 6.97 -13.86
C LEU A 36 -18.45 6.68 -12.44
N LEU A 37 -18.98 7.36 -11.40
CA LEU A 37 -18.64 7.12 -9.99
C LEU A 37 -19.50 6.04 -9.35
N VAL A 38 -20.72 5.83 -9.83
CA VAL A 38 -21.70 4.94 -9.19
C VAL A 38 -22.38 4.06 -10.21
N VAL A 39 -22.89 2.91 -9.77
CA VAL A 39 -23.62 1.94 -10.60
C VAL A 39 -25.03 1.71 -10.06
N TYR A 40 -25.98 1.40 -10.96
CA TYR A 40 -27.39 1.20 -10.63
C TYR A 40 -27.94 -0.12 -11.14
N CYS A 41 -28.77 -0.79 -10.31
CA CYS A 41 -29.45 -2.03 -10.68
C CYS A 41 -30.59 -1.80 -11.68
N SER A 42 -31.11 -0.57 -11.79
CA SER A 42 -32.15 -0.17 -12.75
C SER A 42 -32.22 1.36 -12.90
N LYS A 43 -33.02 1.86 -13.87
CA LYS A 43 -33.27 3.31 -14.05
C LYS A 43 -34.07 3.91 -12.88
N GLU A 44 -34.93 3.13 -12.26
CA GLU A 44 -35.73 3.53 -11.09
C GLU A 44 -34.82 3.80 -9.90
N CYS A 45 -33.84 2.92 -9.64
CA CYS A 45 -32.84 3.15 -8.61
C CYS A 45 -31.99 4.40 -8.89
N GLN A 46 -31.67 4.68 -10.15
CA GLN A 46 -30.99 5.93 -10.51
C GLN A 46 -31.86 7.15 -10.20
N LYS A 47 -33.14 7.14 -10.59
CA LYS A 47 -34.07 8.26 -10.33
C LYS A 47 -34.24 8.51 -8.84
N GLU A 48 -34.35 7.46 -8.04
CA GLU A 48 -34.52 7.55 -6.59
C GLU A 48 -33.26 8.05 -5.87
N HIS A 49 -32.06 7.60 -6.30
CA HIS A 49 -30.79 8.05 -5.72
C HIS A 49 -30.32 9.42 -6.25
N TRP A 50 -30.88 9.90 -7.36
CA TRP A 50 -30.45 11.15 -7.99
C TRP A 50 -30.43 12.37 -7.06
N PRO A 51 -31.42 12.61 -6.17
CA PRO A 51 -31.40 13.76 -5.26
C PRO A 51 -30.14 13.84 -4.40
N SER A 52 -29.64 12.71 -3.87
CA SER A 52 -28.40 12.67 -3.10
C SER A 52 -27.16 12.61 -3.99
N HIS A 53 -27.21 11.95 -5.15
CA HIS A 53 -26.06 11.81 -6.04
C HIS A 53 -25.73 13.09 -6.82
N LYS A 54 -26.71 13.98 -7.02
CA LYS A 54 -26.56 15.18 -7.85
C LYS A 54 -25.39 16.06 -7.39
N GLU A 55 -25.15 16.14 -6.08
CA GLU A 55 -24.03 16.91 -5.50
C GLU A 55 -22.68 16.32 -5.91
N ASP A 56 -22.48 15.02 -5.71
CA ASP A 56 -21.25 14.33 -6.12
C ASP A 56 -21.04 14.36 -7.64
N CYS A 57 -22.12 14.20 -8.42
CA CYS A 57 -22.06 14.16 -9.88
C CYS A 57 -21.73 15.53 -10.50
N ASN A 58 -22.14 16.62 -9.85
CA ASN A 58 -21.93 18.00 -10.28
C ASN A 58 -20.85 18.72 -9.48
N HIS A 59 -20.06 18.00 -8.68
CA HIS A 59 -19.08 18.59 -7.78
C HIS A 59 -18.09 19.47 -8.57
N SER A 60 -17.69 20.62 -8.00
CA SER A 60 -16.74 21.56 -8.63
C SER A 60 -15.44 20.88 -9.06
N LEU A 61 -14.85 20.09 -8.16
CA LEU A 61 -13.68 19.24 -8.43
C LEU A 61 -13.78 18.36 -9.69
N ALA A 62 -14.99 17.98 -10.12
CA ALA A 62 -15.20 17.15 -11.31
C ALA A 62 -15.16 17.93 -12.63
N GLN A 63 -14.98 19.25 -12.60
CA GLN A 63 -14.84 20.07 -13.80
C GLN A 63 -13.40 20.02 -14.31
N ASP A 64 -13.23 19.89 -15.63
CA ASP A 64 -11.91 19.99 -16.28
C ASP A 64 -11.27 21.37 -16.07
N SER A 65 -12.11 22.40 -15.97
CA SER A 65 -11.71 23.79 -15.69
C SER A 65 -11.45 24.07 -14.21
N TRP A 66 -11.65 23.10 -13.30
CA TRP A 66 -11.35 23.33 -11.89
C TRP A 66 -9.87 23.66 -11.71
N ARG A 67 -9.61 24.68 -10.90
CA ARG A 67 -8.28 25.10 -10.48
C ARG A 67 -8.21 25.15 -8.97
N PRO A 68 -7.03 24.94 -8.37
CA PRO A 68 -6.82 25.13 -6.95
C PRO A 68 -7.22 26.52 -6.44
N ASP A 69 -7.69 26.60 -5.21
CA ASP A 69 -8.18 27.84 -4.61
C ASP A 69 -7.19 29.00 -4.69
N TRP A 70 -5.91 28.76 -4.39
CA TRP A 70 -4.88 29.82 -4.49
C TRP A 70 -4.78 30.43 -5.89
N HIS A 71 -5.03 29.63 -6.94
CA HIS A 71 -5.04 30.07 -8.33
C HIS A 71 -6.27 30.93 -8.62
N THR A 72 -7.44 30.50 -8.17
CA THR A 72 -8.70 31.24 -8.38
C THR A 72 -8.80 32.52 -7.54
N GLU A 73 -8.09 32.56 -6.40
CA GLU A 73 -8.03 33.68 -5.48
C GLU A 73 -6.86 34.63 -5.77
N GLU A 74 -6.04 34.33 -6.79
CA GLU A 74 -4.86 35.11 -7.20
C GLU A 74 -3.90 35.38 -6.02
N ARG A 75 -3.66 34.35 -5.19
CA ARG A 75 -2.78 34.42 -4.01
C ARG A 75 -1.64 33.43 -4.09
N GLU A 76 -0.56 33.72 -3.36
CA GLU A 76 0.49 32.72 -3.17
C GLU A 76 -0.04 31.52 -2.37
N PRO A 77 0.35 30.28 -2.73
CA PRO A 77 0.03 29.09 -1.95
C PRO A 77 0.58 29.16 -0.52
N SER A 78 -0.19 28.66 0.44
CA SER A 78 0.18 28.64 1.87
C SER A 78 1.48 27.90 2.13
N PHE A 79 1.78 26.85 1.37
CA PHE A 79 3.01 26.07 1.51
C PHE A 79 4.29 26.78 1.03
N PHE A 80 4.21 28.01 0.50
CA PHE A 80 5.38 28.88 0.30
C PHE A 80 5.76 29.66 1.55
N ALA A 81 4.79 29.93 2.42
CA ALA A 81 4.99 30.56 3.71
C ALA A 81 4.97 29.45 4.78
N GLU A 82 6.10 28.76 4.97
CA GLU A 82 6.25 27.90 6.16
C GLU A 82 6.23 28.81 7.40
N ASP A 83 5.10 28.85 8.12
CA ASP A 83 5.05 29.45 9.45
C ASP A 83 5.60 28.42 10.46
N PRO A 84 6.79 28.65 11.06
CA PRO A 84 7.39 27.73 12.00
C PRO A 84 6.58 27.58 13.31
N SER A 85 5.60 28.46 13.54
CA SER A 85 4.75 28.45 14.74
C SER A 85 3.54 27.52 14.61
N GLU A 86 3.21 27.04 13.41
CA GLU A 86 2.10 26.13 13.21
C GLU A 86 2.47 24.67 13.55
N PRO A 87 1.62 23.94 14.29
CA PRO A 87 1.89 22.55 14.61
C PRO A 87 1.88 21.70 13.33
N ASN A 88 3.01 21.06 13.02
CA ASN A 88 3.08 20.09 11.93
C ASN A 88 2.19 18.89 12.27
N THR A 89 1.03 18.80 11.62
CA THR A 89 0.07 17.70 11.87
C THR A 89 0.61 16.32 11.50
N ASN A 90 1.74 16.23 10.79
CA ASN A 90 2.45 15.01 10.44
C ASN A 90 3.62 14.69 11.39
N GLU A 91 3.91 15.53 12.39
CA GLU A 91 5.00 15.28 13.33
C GLU A 91 4.84 13.93 14.04
N GLY A 92 5.90 13.13 14.04
CA GLY A 92 5.92 11.80 14.65
C GLY A 92 5.06 10.74 13.94
N LYS A 93 4.48 11.06 12.78
CA LYS A 93 3.66 10.11 12.01
C LYS A 93 4.46 9.40 10.94
N ILE A 94 4.06 8.18 10.66
CA ILE A 94 4.67 7.32 9.64
C ILE A 94 3.56 6.70 8.80
N SER A 95 3.79 6.53 7.50
CA SER A 95 2.84 5.80 6.65
C SER A 95 2.85 4.33 7.03
N TRP A 96 1.68 3.80 7.39
CA TRP A 96 1.52 2.37 7.69
C TRP A 96 1.28 1.57 6.40
N TRP A 97 1.00 2.25 5.31
CA TRP A 97 0.79 1.67 3.99
C TRP A 97 2.03 1.90 3.13
N GLY A 98 2.33 0.95 2.26
CA GLY A 98 3.45 1.03 1.34
C GLY A 98 3.36 2.22 0.39
N THR A 99 4.50 2.82 0.10
CA THR A 99 4.60 3.98 -0.80
C THR A 99 4.96 3.57 -2.24
N MET A 100 4.98 2.27 -2.52
CA MET A 100 5.19 1.70 -3.85
C MET A 100 4.22 0.54 -4.11
N PRO A 101 3.90 0.23 -5.38
CA PRO A 101 3.09 -0.93 -5.75
C PRO A 101 3.65 -2.25 -5.21
N ALA A 102 2.75 -3.11 -4.73
CA ALA A 102 3.05 -4.48 -4.29
C ALA A 102 3.76 -5.27 -5.40
N LEU A 103 4.77 -6.05 -5.00
CA LEU A 103 5.55 -6.89 -5.91
C LEU A 103 5.30 -8.37 -5.61
N ASP A 104 5.08 -9.15 -6.67
CA ASP A 104 5.35 -10.58 -6.63
C ASP A 104 6.87 -10.79 -6.67
N LEU A 105 7.44 -11.08 -5.49
CA LEU A 105 8.89 -11.21 -5.31
C LEU A 105 9.45 -12.51 -5.88
N LEU A 106 8.60 -13.43 -6.34
CA LEU A 106 9.01 -14.69 -6.96
C LEU A 106 8.94 -14.62 -8.47
N LYS A 107 7.81 -14.10 -8.99
CA LYS A 107 7.44 -14.20 -10.41
C LYS A 107 7.66 -15.61 -10.93
N LEU A 108 7.07 -16.59 -10.24
CA LEU A 108 7.48 -17.98 -10.33
C LEU A 108 7.52 -18.48 -11.78
N ASP A 109 6.48 -18.22 -12.57
CA ASP A 109 6.40 -18.69 -13.96
C ASP A 109 7.45 -18.05 -14.89
N SER A 110 7.77 -16.77 -14.71
CA SER A 110 8.66 -16.03 -15.61
C SER A 110 10.11 -15.92 -15.13
N ASN A 111 10.40 -16.27 -13.88
CA ASN A 111 11.72 -16.11 -13.27
C ASN A 111 12.28 -17.43 -12.72
N GLU A 112 11.61 -18.07 -11.77
CA GLU A 112 12.09 -19.35 -11.21
C GLU A 112 11.88 -20.52 -12.19
N GLY A 113 10.75 -20.55 -12.90
CA GLY A 113 10.42 -21.56 -13.90
C GLY A 113 10.25 -22.97 -13.33
N GLN A 114 10.42 -23.99 -14.18
CA GLN A 114 10.33 -25.41 -13.78
C GLN A 114 11.46 -25.83 -12.82
N ASP A 115 12.56 -25.07 -12.76
CA ASP A 115 13.71 -25.33 -11.90
C ASP A 115 13.56 -24.68 -10.50
N ALA A 116 12.35 -24.23 -10.15
CA ALA A 116 12.07 -23.64 -8.86
C ALA A 116 12.48 -24.59 -7.72
N PRO A 117 13.22 -24.10 -6.70
CA PRO A 117 13.56 -24.91 -5.54
C PRO A 117 12.33 -25.52 -4.88
N SER A 118 12.45 -26.75 -4.38
CA SER A 118 11.36 -27.42 -3.63
C SER A 118 10.92 -26.63 -2.39
N LYS A 119 11.80 -25.77 -1.86
CA LYS A 119 11.51 -24.79 -0.83
C LYS A 119 12.15 -23.44 -1.15
N ILE A 120 11.30 -22.46 -1.42
CA ILE A 120 11.68 -21.06 -1.64
C ILE A 120 11.53 -20.26 -0.34
N ARG A 121 12.52 -19.43 -0.05
CA ARG A 121 12.58 -18.56 1.14
C ARG A 121 12.70 -17.10 0.71
N VAL A 122 11.75 -16.28 1.17
CA VAL A 122 11.71 -14.84 0.93
C VAL A 122 11.87 -14.11 2.26
N LEU A 123 12.77 -13.14 2.29
CA LEU A 123 12.89 -12.16 3.37
C LEU A 123 12.36 -10.82 2.87
N ILE A 124 11.33 -10.30 3.54
CA ILE A 124 10.82 -8.94 3.37
C ILE A 124 11.35 -8.14 4.55
N ALA A 125 12.46 -7.45 4.34
CA ALA A 125 13.15 -6.71 5.37
C ALA A 125 12.71 -5.25 5.39
N SER A 126 12.48 -4.71 6.58
CA SER A 126 12.14 -3.29 6.80
C SER A 126 10.86 -2.79 6.08
N SER A 127 10.03 -3.67 5.49
CA SER A 127 8.73 -3.26 4.96
C SER A 127 7.78 -2.96 6.11
N HIS A 128 7.00 -1.90 5.98
CA HIS A 128 5.99 -1.55 6.98
C HIS A 128 4.78 -2.48 6.90
N ASP A 129 4.29 -2.82 5.70
CA ASP A 129 3.08 -3.62 5.55
C ASP A 129 3.33 -4.97 4.86
N ILE A 130 2.27 -5.79 4.82
CA ILE A 130 2.30 -7.13 4.23
C ILE A 130 1.96 -7.15 2.73
N ARG A 131 1.95 -6.01 2.01
CA ARG A 131 1.47 -5.96 0.60
C ARG A 131 2.27 -6.87 -0.32
N ASN A 132 3.61 -6.87 -0.22
CA ASN A 132 4.50 -7.73 -1.02
C ASN A 132 4.28 -9.21 -0.68
N MET A 133 4.01 -9.53 0.59
CA MET A 133 3.69 -10.90 1.03
C MET A 133 2.37 -11.37 0.44
N VAL A 134 1.33 -10.53 0.52
CA VAL A 134 0.00 -10.81 -0.02
C VAL A 134 0.08 -11.03 -1.52
N GLU A 135 0.71 -10.12 -2.25
CA GLU A 135 0.91 -10.17 -3.70
C GLU A 135 1.67 -11.43 -4.12
N THR A 136 2.81 -11.70 -3.48
CA THR A 136 3.66 -12.86 -3.78
C THR A 136 2.92 -14.18 -3.56
N ILE A 137 2.17 -14.32 -2.45
CA ILE A 137 1.43 -15.56 -2.17
C ILE A 137 0.20 -15.68 -3.08
N ALA A 138 -0.52 -14.59 -3.35
CA ALA A 138 -1.68 -14.59 -4.25
C ALA A 138 -1.30 -15.01 -5.67
N ARG A 139 -0.10 -14.67 -6.15
CA ARG A 139 0.38 -15.02 -7.50
C ARG A 139 1.04 -16.40 -7.60
N LEU A 140 1.08 -17.20 -6.54
CA LEU A 140 1.60 -18.57 -6.63
C LEU A 140 0.72 -19.40 -7.60
N PRO A 141 1.28 -19.94 -8.69
CA PRO A 141 0.50 -20.64 -9.71
C PRO A 141 -0.03 -21.97 -9.17
N ASP A 142 -1.24 -22.38 -9.55
CA ASP A 142 -1.89 -23.59 -9.02
C ASP A 142 -1.08 -24.87 -9.16
N THR A 143 -0.15 -24.91 -10.11
CA THR A 143 0.82 -25.99 -10.38
C THR A 143 1.97 -26.06 -9.36
N TYR A 144 2.22 -25.01 -8.57
CA TYR A 144 3.33 -24.98 -7.62
C TYR A 144 3.12 -25.94 -6.44
N SER A 145 3.92 -27.01 -6.35
CA SER A 145 3.84 -27.99 -5.27
C SER A 145 4.87 -27.80 -4.16
N GLY A 146 5.77 -26.81 -4.27
CA GLY A 146 6.84 -26.56 -3.31
C GLY A 146 6.37 -25.85 -2.02
N GLN A 147 7.27 -25.75 -1.05
CA GLN A 147 7.07 -24.97 0.17
C GLN A 147 7.50 -23.52 -0.03
N CYS A 148 6.70 -22.56 0.42
CA CYS A 148 7.07 -21.14 0.42
C CYS A 148 7.22 -20.66 1.86
N GLU A 149 8.42 -20.22 2.24
CA GLU A 149 8.67 -19.58 3.54
C GLU A 149 8.85 -18.08 3.32
N ILE A 150 8.04 -17.26 3.98
CA ILE A 150 8.17 -15.80 3.95
C ILE A 150 8.46 -15.32 5.37
N VAL A 151 9.58 -14.62 5.52
CA VAL A 151 9.99 -13.98 6.77
C VAL A 151 9.84 -12.47 6.59
N MET A 152 9.22 -11.82 7.56
CA MET A 152 9.14 -10.36 7.63
C MET A 152 9.57 -9.91 9.02
N ASN A 153 10.33 -8.82 9.09
CA ASN A 153 10.71 -8.19 10.34
C ASN A 153 10.21 -6.74 10.42
N GLY A 154 10.06 -6.24 11.65
CA GLY A 154 9.69 -4.84 11.88
C GLY A 154 9.86 -4.44 13.33
N ILE A 155 9.99 -3.13 13.57
CA ILE A 155 10.19 -2.55 14.92
C ILE A 155 9.04 -1.64 15.38
N HIS A 156 8.18 -1.20 14.45
CA HIS A 156 7.09 -0.29 14.79
C HIS A 156 5.87 -1.08 15.31
N THR A 157 5.66 -1.07 16.62
CA THR A 157 4.66 -1.92 17.30
C THR A 157 3.25 -1.82 16.73
N GLY A 158 2.75 -0.60 16.42
CA GLY A 158 1.38 -0.41 15.90
C GLY A 158 1.15 -1.10 14.55
N ILE A 159 1.97 -0.75 13.56
CA ILE A 159 2.05 -1.40 12.25
C ILE A 159 2.21 -2.92 12.37
N PHE A 160 3.16 -3.37 13.21
CA PHE A 160 3.43 -4.81 13.35
C PHE A 160 2.25 -5.58 13.95
N ALA A 161 1.56 -4.99 14.92
CA ALA A 161 0.34 -5.56 15.47
C ALA A 161 -0.78 -5.63 14.42
N GLN A 162 -0.96 -4.61 13.58
CA GLN A 162 -1.93 -4.64 12.47
C GLN A 162 -1.62 -5.80 11.50
N ASN A 163 -0.35 -5.95 11.09
CA ASN A 163 0.10 -7.03 10.22
C ASN A 163 -0.21 -8.41 10.83
N ILE A 164 0.03 -8.61 12.13
CA ILE A 164 -0.31 -9.86 12.82
C ILE A 164 -1.82 -10.12 12.80
N ILE A 165 -2.65 -9.11 13.09
CA ILE A 165 -4.12 -9.27 13.09
C ILE A 165 -4.65 -9.57 11.68
N LEU A 166 -4.09 -8.96 10.63
CA LEU A 166 -4.43 -9.25 9.23
C LEU A 166 -4.13 -10.72 8.89
N LEU A 167 -2.95 -11.22 9.25
CA LEU A 167 -2.59 -12.62 9.02
C LEU A 167 -3.41 -13.60 9.88
N LEU A 168 -3.64 -13.27 11.15
CA LEU A 168 -4.51 -14.09 12.02
C LEU A 168 -5.93 -14.18 11.45
N THR A 169 -6.42 -13.11 10.82
CA THR A 169 -7.71 -13.11 10.10
C THR A 169 -7.67 -14.12 8.95
N ALA A 170 -6.64 -14.10 8.10
CA ALA A 170 -6.47 -15.09 7.03
C ALA A 170 -6.38 -16.54 7.55
N PHE A 171 -5.79 -16.75 8.74
CA PHE A 171 -5.64 -18.08 9.35
C PHE A 171 -6.93 -18.63 9.97
N HIS A 172 -7.79 -17.79 10.56
CA HIS A 172 -8.94 -18.24 11.36
C HIS A 172 -10.31 -18.07 10.67
N PHE A 173 -10.37 -17.36 9.55
CA PHE A 173 -11.59 -17.18 8.77
C PHE A 173 -11.53 -17.96 7.44
N ARG A 174 -12.71 -18.24 6.88
CA ARG A 174 -12.80 -18.78 5.51
C ARG A 174 -12.32 -17.70 4.53
N PRO A 175 -11.70 -18.04 3.39
CA PRO A 175 -11.17 -17.03 2.45
C PRO A 175 -12.17 -15.92 2.10
N GLU A 176 -13.43 -16.28 1.88
CA GLU A 176 -14.54 -15.38 1.53
C GLU A 176 -14.91 -14.43 2.68
N GLU A 177 -14.72 -14.85 3.94
CA GLU A 177 -14.92 -14.00 5.11
C GLU A 177 -13.69 -13.16 5.42
N ALA A 178 -12.49 -13.74 5.26
CA ALA A 178 -11.22 -13.12 5.60
C ALA A 178 -10.92 -11.91 4.70
N ALA A 179 -11.11 -12.05 3.39
CA ALA A 179 -10.74 -11.01 2.42
C ALA A 179 -11.37 -9.63 2.70
N PRO A 180 -12.70 -9.48 2.85
CA PRO A 180 -13.28 -8.18 3.13
C PRO A 180 -12.96 -7.67 4.54
N ILE A 181 -12.83 -8.56 5.53
CA ILE A 181 -12.40 -8.16 6.88
C ILE A 181 -11.00 -7.57 6.81
N MET A 182 -10.07 -8.20 6.11
CA MET A 182 -8.71 -7.71 5.92
C MET A 182 -8.68 -6.35 5.22
N ILE A 183 -9.45 -6.16 4.13
CA ILE A 183 -9.52 -4.85 3.43
C ILE A 183 -9.89 -3.73 4.40
N HIS A 184 -10.94 -3.94 5.20
CA HIS A 184 -11.42 -2.89 6.11
C HIS A 184 -10.51 -2.71 7.32
N LEU A 185 -9.92 -3.78 7.86
CA LEU A 185 -8.90 -3.67 8.90
C LEU A 185 -7.67 -2.91 8.45
N TRP A 186 -7.28 -3.05 7.18
CA TRP A 186 -6.07 -2.44 6.65
C TRP A 186 -6.28 -0.98 6.25
N TYR A 187 -7.39 -0.67 5.56
CA TYR A 187 -7.58 0.60 4.85
C TYR A 187 -8.81 1.41 5.28
N SER A 188 -9.61 0.94 6.25
CA SER A 188 -10.79 1.68 6.73
C SER A 188 -10.63 2.15 8.18
N ALA A 189 -10.91 3.42 8.44
CA ALA A 189 -10.88 4.04 9.75
C ALA A 189 -12.02 3.56 10.66
N LEU A 190 -13.17 3.25 10.05
CA LEU A 190 -14.29 2.62 10.71
C LEU A 190 -14.50 1.23 10.11
N ILE A 191 -15.04 0.32 10.91
CA ILE A 191 -15.44 -1.03 10.53
C ILE A 191 -16.84 -1.31 11.07
N PRO A 192 -17.56 -2.31 10.54
CA PRO A 192 -18.82 -2.73 11.15
C PRO A 192 -18.64 -3.38 12.52
N ALA A 193 -19.53 -3.07 13.46
CA ALA A 193 -19.56 -3.69 14.79
C ALA A 193 -19.56 -5.23 14.72
N SER A 194 -20.24 -5.81 13.72
CA SER A 194 -20.27 -7.26 13.51
C SER A 194 -18.92 -7.84 13.13
N VAL A 195 -18.08 -7.09 12.42
CA VAL A 195 -16.70 -7.49 12.08
C VAL A 195 -15.85 -7.52 13.34
N LEU A 196 -15.91 -6.46 14.15
CA LEU A 196 -15.17 -6.42 15.41
C LEU A 196 -15.58 -7.56 16.34
N ALA A 197 -16.88 -7.80 16.49
CA ALA A 197 -17.39 -8.90 17.31
C ALA A 197 -16.91 -10.27 16.80
N ALA A 198 -16.87 -10.49 15.49
CA ALA A 198 -16.36 -11.72 14.89
C ALA A 198 -14.85 -11.90 15.14
N LEU A 199 -14.06 -10.84 14.98
CA LEU A 199 -12.62 -10.83 15.27
C LEU A 199 -12.34 -11.13 16.74
N GLN A 200 -13.05 -10.48 17.65
CA GLN A 200 -12.92 -10.72 19.09
C GLN A 200 -13.29 -12.17 19.43
N ALA A 201 -14.41 -12.69 18.91
CA ALA A 201 -14.83 -14.06 19.16
C ALA A 201 -13.82 -15.11 18.65
N LYS A 202 -13.21 -14.89 17.47
CA LYS A 202 -12.28 -15.85 16.87
C LYS A 202 -10.83 -15.72 17.36
N LEU A 203 -10.32 -14.49 17.49
CA LEU A 203 -8.89 -14.24 17.68
C LEU A 203 -8.53 -14.02 19.15
N GLN A 204 -9.39 -13.34 19.91
CA GLN A 204 -9.06 -12.92 21.28
C GLN A 204 -8.80 -14.11 22.23
N PRO A 205 -9.55 -15.23 22.20
CA PRO A 205 -9.23 -16.39 23.04
C PRO A 205 -7.84 -16.95 22.76
N SER A 206 -7.46 -17.02 21.49
CA SER A 206 -6.14 -17.52 21.11
C SER A 206 -5.03 -16.58 21.57
N ILE A 207 -5.18 -15.26 21.39
CA ILE A 207 -4.17 -14.29 21.81
C ILE A 207 -4.02 -14.30 23.33
N ARG A 208 -5.14 -14.33 24.09
CA ARG A 208 -5.10 -14.42 25.56
C ARG A 208 -4.35 -15.66 26.04
N LYS A 209 -4.56 -16.80 25.40
CA LYS A 209 -3.80 -18.04 25.70
C LYS A 209 -2.30 -17.81 25.54
N VAL A 210 -1.87 -17.21 24.44
CA VAL A 210 -0.45 -16.90 24.19
C VAL A 210 0.11 -16.01 25.29
N CYS A 211 -0.60 -14.92 25.64
CA CYS A 211 -0.19 -14.00 26.71
C CYS A 211 -0.03 -14.71 28.07
N SER A 212 -0.98 -15.58 28.44
CA SER A 212 -0.92 -16.34 29.69
C SER A 212 0.27 -17.30 29.73
N GLU A 213 0.58 -17.98 28.62
CA GLU A 213 1.74 -18.88 28.53
C GLU A 213 3.07 -18.10 28.51
N ALA A 214 3.11 -16.97 27.80
CA ALA A 214 4.28 -16.08 27.78
C ALA A 214 4.59 -15.53 29.18
N ALA A 215 3.55 -15.21 29.97
CA ALA A 215 3.71 -14.71 31.34
C ALA A 215 4.45 -15.71 32.26
N GLN A 216 4.25 -17.01 32.05
CA GLN A 216 4.87 -18.09 32.84
C GLN A 216 6.36 -18.31 32.51
N LYS A 217 6.81 -17.99 31.29
CA LYS A 217 8.20 -18.23 30.84
C LYS A 217 9.13 -17.03 31.04
N ARG A 218 9.34 -16.62 32.30
CA ARG A 218 10.07 -15.38 32.69
C ARG A 218 11.49 -15.21 32.12
N ALA A 219 12.15 -16.26 31.66
CA ALA A 219 13.56 -16.20 31.23
C ALA A 219 13.78 -15.82 29.74
N LEU A 220 12.74 -15.77 28.90
CA LEU A 220 12.89 -15.50 27.47
C LEU A 220 12.60 -14.04 27.14
N GLN A 221 13.53 -13.37 26.45
CA GLN A 221 13.34 -12.01 25.94
C GLN A 221 12.20 -11.96 24.91
N TYR A 222 12.14 -12.96 24.03
CA TYR A 222 11.11 -13.12 23.01
C TYR A 222 10.36 -14.43 23.19
N PHE A 223 9.05 -14.40 23.01
CA PHE A 223 8.19 -15.55 23.08
C PHE A 223 7.61 -15.86 21.69
N LYS A 224 7.94 -17.06 21.19
CA LYS A 224 7.46 -17.56 19.91
C LYS A 224 6.15 -18.32 20.06
N TRP A 225 5.20 -18.02 19.17
CA TRP A 225 3.95 -18.76 19.03
C TRP A 225 3.71 -19.19 17.57
N ILE A 226 3.02 -20.31 17.37
CA ILE A 226 2.72 -20.85 16.04
C ILE A 226 1.23 -21.15 15.92
N TRP A 227 0.57 -20.53 14.94
CA TRP A 227 -0.75 -20.94 14.45
C TRP A 227 -0.61 -21.78 13.20
N LYS A 228 -1.50 -22.76 13.02
CA LYS A 228 -1.53 -23.63 11.84
C LYS A 228 -2.89 -23.57 11.17
N LYS A 229 -2.90 -23.61 9.85
CA LYS A 229 -4.10 -23.78 9.01
C LYS A 229 -3.75 -24.76 7.90
N ASN A 230 -4.30 -25.97 7.96
CA ASN A 230 -3.94 -27.05 7.03
C ASN A 230 -2.41 -27.27 7.00
N LYS A 231 -1.77 -27.06 5.84
CA LYS A 231 -0.31 -27.14 5.67
C LYS A 231 0.39 -25.81 5.97
N ALA A 232 -0.33 -24.70 6.05
CA ALA A 232 0.26 -23.40 6.33
C ALA A 232 0.50 -23.18 7.84
N SER A 233 1.50 -22.37 8.15
CA SER A 233 1.84 -21.98 9.52
C SER A 233 2.20 -20.49 9.61
N LEU A 234 1.76 -19.85 10.69
CA LEU A 234 2.08 -18.48 11.05
C LEU A 234 2.86 -18.51 12.36
N HIS A 235 4.12 -18.11 12.30
CA HIS A 235 5.03 -18.02 13.42
C HIS A 235 5.18 -16.55 13.78
N VAL A 236 4.93 -16.21 15.03
CA VAL A 236 5.08 -14.84 15.52
C VAL A 236 5.99 -14.87 16.73
N GLU A 237 6.99 -14.02 16.71
CA GLU A 237 7.96 -13.86 17.79
C GLU A 237 7.95 -12.40 18.27
N LEU A 238 7.49 -12.22 19.50
CA LEU A 238 7.28 -10.92 20.12
C LEU A 238 7.86 -10.89 21.53
N SER A 239 8.20 -9.69 22.01
CA SER A 239 8.44 -9.47 23.43
C SER A 239 7.16 -9.69 24.23
N ARG A 240 7.27 -9.83 25.55
CA ARG A 240 6.10 -9.95 26.43
C ARG A 240 5.18 -8.72 26.32
N ASP A 241 5.76 -7.53 26.28
CA ASP A 241 5.01 -6.28 26.21
C ASP A 241 4.29 -6.16 24.88
N ASP A 242 4.90 -6.60 23.77
CA ASP A 242 4.25 -6.60 22.46
C ASP A 242 3.11 -7.63 22.37
N TRP A 243 3.21 -8.77 23.05
CA TRP A 243 2.08 -9.70 23.20
C TRP A 243 0.90 -9.07 23.94
N GLU A 244 1.16 -8.35 25.02
CA GLU A 244 0.14 -7.64 25.79
C GLU A 244 -0.49 -6.52 24.95
N ARG A 245 0.31 -5.75 24.20
CA ARG A 245 -0.19 -4.74 23.25
C ARG A 245 -1.05 -5.37 22.14
N LEU A 246 -0.63 -6.51 21.58
CA LEU A 246 -1.42 -7.24 20.57
C LEU A 246 -2.80 -7.66 21.11
N ARG A 247 -2.89 -8.05 22.40
CA ARG A 247 -4.16 -8.37 23.07
C ARG A 247 -5.10 -7.16 23.13
N GLU A 248 -4.56 -5.95 23.16
CA GLU A 248 -5.30 -4.69 23.20
C GLU A 248 -5.72 -4.21 21.80
N SER A 249 -5.02 -4.63 20.73
CA SER A 249 -5.31 -4.25 19.33
C SER A 249 -6.68 -4.69 18.77
N LEU A 250 -7.46 -5.47 19.53
CA LEU A 250 -8.85 -5.83 19.20
C LEU A 250 -9.87 -5.16 20.12
N GLN A 251 -9.46 -4.14 20.87
CA GLN A 251 -10.31 -3.35 21.75
C GLN A 251 -10.36 -1.91 21.25
N VAL A 252 -11.56 -1.34 21.16
CA VAL A 252 -11.69 0.08 20.87
C VAL A 252 -11.17 0.85 22.09
N PRO A 253 -10.20 1.77 21.92
CA PRO A 253 -9.64 2.49 23.05
C PRO A 253 -10.70 3.30 23.82
N GLY A 254 -10.90 2.97 25.10
CA GLY A 254 -11.83 3.68 25.98
C GLY A 254 -13.25 3.83 25.40
N ARG A 255 -13.83 5.04 25.52
CA ARG A 255 -15.12 5.42 24.92
C ARG A 255 -14.95 6.15 23.58
N LEU A 256 -13.96 5.79 22.75
CA LEU A 256 -13.79 6.40 21.43
C LEU A 256 -15.00 6.06 20.55
N SER A 257 -15.82 7.06 20.25
CA SER A 257 -16.95 6.91 19.33
C SER A 257 -16.52 7.02 17.88
N ALA A 258 -17.31 6.46 16.95
CA ALA A 258 -17.08 6.62 15.51
C ALA A 258 -17.02 8.10 15.10
N ALA A 259 -17.85 8.97 15.67
CA ALA A 259 -17.83 10.40 15.39
C ALA A 259 -16.50 11.05 15.83
N THR A 260 -15.97 10.69 16.99
CA THR A 260 -14.67 11.21 17.45
C THR A 260 -13.52 10.65 16.63
N ALA A 261 -13.53 9.36 16.29
CA ALA A 261 -12.51 8.75 15.42
C ALA A 261 -12.48 9.41 14.03
N ALA A 262 -13.66 9.63 13.43
CA ALA A 262 -13.80 10.33 12.15
C ALA A 262 -13.24 11.76 12.22
N ARG A 263 -13.60 12.53 13.26
CA ARG A 263 -13.03 13.87 13.49
C ARG A 263 -11.52 13.85 13.66
N ASN A 264 -10.99 12.90 14.43
CA ASN A 264 -9.55 12.79 14.67
C ASN A 264 -8.77 12.47 13.39
N ARG A 265 -9.36 11.67 12.49
CA ARG A 265 -8.79 11.44 11.15
C ARG A 265 -8.90 12.67 10.25
N GLN A 266 -10.05 13.35 10.22
CA GLN A 266 -10.25 14.54 9.39
C GLN A 266 -9.32 15.69 9.78
N LYS A 267 -9.03 15.88 11.08
CA LYS A 267 -8.02 16.84 11.54
C LYS A 267 -6.63 16.67 10.89
N VAL A 268 -6.33 15.46 10.41
CA VAL A 268 -5.06 15.15 9.76
C VAL A 268 -5.21 15.12 8.25
N THR A 269 -6.27 14.50 7.74
CA THR A 269 -6.46 14.25 6.30
C THR A 269 -7.11 15.40 5.53
N LEU A 270 -7.71 16.35 6.26
CA LEU A 270 -8.32 17.59 5.76
C LEU A 270 -7.96 18.77 6.71
N PRO A 271 -6.66 19.06 6.92
CA PRO A 271 -6.25 20.14 7.81
C PRO A 271 -6.50 21.49 7.14
N THR A 272 -7.02 22.47 7.88
CA THR A 272 -7.32 23.82 7.36
C THR A 272 -6.10 24.47 6.68
N ASN A 273 -4.91 24.32 7.25
CA ASN A 273 -3.70 24.95 6.73
C ASN A 273 -3.03 24.14 5.60
N GLY A 274 -3.49 22.91 5.33
CA GLY A 274 -2.99 22.04 4.27
C GLY A 274 -3.91 21.94 3.05
N GLU A 275 -4.92 22.81 2.95
CA GLU A 275 -5.87 22.82 1.82
C GLU A 275 -5.15 23.02 0.48
N ASP A 276 -4.16 23.91 0.40
CA ASP A 276 -3.37 24.09 -0.82
C ASP A 276 -2.52 22.86 -1.17
N LEU A 277 -1.97 22.15 -0.18
CA LEU A 277 -1.27 20.89 -0.44
C LEU A 277 -2.22 19.82 -0.98
N LEU A 278 -3.43 19.73 -0.43
CA LEU A 278 -4.49 18.87 -0.93
C LEU A 278 -4.88 19.24 -2.37
N HIS A 279 -5.15 20.52 -2.64
CA HIS A 279 -5.55 20.99 -3.97
C HIS A 279 -4.43 20.78 -5.01
N ARG A 280 -3.15 20.93 -4.62
CA ARG A 280 -2.00 20.58 -5.45
C ARG A 280 -1.95 19.10 -5.81
N ALA A 281 -2.31 18.22 -4.87
CA ALA A 281 -2.40 16.79 -5.13
C ALA A 281 -3.60 16.46 -6.05
N LEU A 282 -4.77 17.06 -5.80
CA LEU A 282 -5.98 16.86 -6.61
C LEU A 282 -5.83 17.39 -8.05
N HIS A 283 -5.07 18.48 -8.24
CA HIS A 283 -4.84 19.06 -9.57
C HIS A 283 -4.16 18.07 -10.55
N GLY A 284 -3.32 17.17 -10.02
CA GLY A 284 -2.69 16.10 -10.81
C GLY A 284 -3.58 14.88 -11.08
N GLN A 285 -4.84 14.88 -10.63
CA GLN A 285 -5.76 13.74 -10.80
C GLN A 285 -6.81 14.01 -11.88
N PRO A 286 -7.30 12.96 -12.56
CA PRO A 286 -8.49 13.04 -13.40
C PRO A 286 -9.71 13.62 -12.64
N PRO A 287 -10.63 14.34 -13.31
CA PRO A 287 -11.64 15.15 -12.63
C PRO A 287 -12.48 14.40 -11.59
N TYR A 288 -13.07 13.27 -11.96
CA TYR A 288 -13.89 12.49 -11.02
C TYR A 288 -13.07 11.69 -10.00
N TRP A 289 -11.79 11.43 -10.25
CA TRP A 289 -10.90 10.85 -9.24
C TRP A 289 -10.70 11.81 -8.06
N ARG A 290 -10.70 13.13 -8.31
CA ARG A 290 -10.62 14.14 -7.24
C ARG A 290 -11.78 14.01 -6.26
N VAL A 291 -13.00 13.80 -6.77
CA VAL A 291 -14.21 13.59 -5.96
C VAL A 291 -14.11 12.28 -5.16
N ALA A 292 -13.63 11.20 -5.78
CA ALA A 292 -13.41 9.92 -5.10
C ALA A 292 -12.37 10.03 -3.97
N THR A 293 -11.26 10.73 -4.23
CA THR A 293 -10.20 11.05 -3.25
C THR A 293 -10.73 11.87 -2.09
N LEU A 294 -11.50 12.93 -2.37
CA LEU A 294 -12.10 13.75 -1.32
C LEU A 294 -13.05 12.93 -0.44
N LYS A 295 -13.86 12.05 -1.04
CA LYS A 295 -14.75 11.16 -0.29
C LYS A 295 -13.98 10.24 0.67
N PHE A 296 -12.94 9.57 0.19
CA PHE A 296 -12.09 8.71 1.04
C PHE A 296 -11.36 9.50 2.12
N ARG A 297 -10.89 10.73 1.82
CA ARG A 297 -10.33 11.62 2.84
C ARG A 297 -11.37 12.07 3.86
N ARG A 298 -12.64 12.21 3.49
CA ARG A 298 -13.72 12.57 4.42
C ARG A 298 -14.17 11.41 5.30
N ASP A 299 -14.52 10.26 4.73
CA ASP A 299 -15.13 9.14 5.47
C ASP A 299 -14.10 8.11 5.97
N GLY A 300 -12.96 7.99 5.31
CA GLY A 300 -11.91 7.05 5.64
C GLY A 300 -12.30 5.59 5.46
N ILE A 301 -13.23 5.27 4.57
CA ILE A 301 -13.70 3.90 4.34
C ILE A 301 -13.35 3.47 2.91
N LEU A 302 -12.55 2.41 2.77
CA LEU A 302 -12.21 1.84 1.47
C LEU A 302 -13.38 0.97 0.98
N LEU A 303 -14.25 1.55 0.17
CA LEU A 303 -15.46 0.92 -0.35
C LEU A 303 -15.91 1.62 -1.64
N PRO A 304 -16.52 0.90 -2.62
CA PRO A 304 -17.03 1.53 -3.84
C PRO A 304 -17.92 2.73 -3.57
N PHE A 305 -17.80 3.80 -4.36
CA PHE A 305 -18.33 5.13 -4.06
C PHE A 305 -19.83 5.14 -3.71
N GLY A 306 -20.62 4.32 -4.41
CA GLY A 306 -22.07 4.24 -4.23
C GLY A 306 -22.56 3.37 -3.06
N CYS A 307 -21.71 2.53 -2.48
CA CYS A 307 -22.14 1.61 -1.42
C CYS A 307 -22.58 2.35 -0.14
N SER A 308 -23.44 1.71 0.67
CA SER A 308 -23.82 2.29 1.96
C SER A 308 -22.65 2.30 2.94
N ARG A 309 -22.46 3.42 3.65
CA ARG A 309 -21.51 3.56 4.78
C ARG A 309 -22.19 3.30 6.14
N LYS A 310 -23.50 3.04 6.16
CA LYS A 310 -24.31 2.99 7.40
C LYS A 310 -23.82 1.96 8.42
N GLU A 311 -23.31 0.83 7.94
CA GLU A 311 -22.83 -0.26 8.82
C GLU A 311 -21.45 0.03 9.41
N PHE A 312 -20.70 1.04 8.94
CA PHE A 312 -19.35 1.36 9.42
C PHE A 312 -19.42 2.31 10.62
N ASP A 313 -19.73 1.74 11.78
CA ASP A 313 -20.12 2.45 13.01
C ASP A 313 -19.12 2.30 14.17
N THR A 314 -18.04 1.55 13.96
CA THR A 314 -17.09 1.19 15.01
C THR A 314 -15.68 1.62 14.61
N PRO A 315 -14.93 2.38 15.44
CA PRO A 315 -13.53 2.69 15.15
C PRO A 315 -12.70 1.44 14.93
N ASN A 316 -11.86 1.44 13.90
CA ASN A 316 -10.95 0.33 13.63
C ASN A 316 -9.89 0.26 14.75
N PRO A 317 -9.95 -0.74 15.64
CA PRO A 317 -9.04 -0.80 16.77
C PRO A 317 -7.60 -1.07 16.33
N THR A 318 -7.37 -1.67 15.15
CA THR A 318 -6.02 -1.94 14.67
C THR A 318 -5.29 -0.66 14.23
N ILE A 319 -6.01 0.43 13.92
CA ILE A 319 -5.43 1.73 13.55
C ILE A 319 -5.38 2.67 14.76
N PHE A 320 -6.44 2.71 15.57
CA PHE A 320 -6.56 3.64 16.70
C PHE A 320 -5.98 3.10 18.03
N SER A 321 -5.53 1.84 18.11
CA SER A 321 -5.07 1.24 19.38
C SER A 321 -3.91 1.96 20.04
N ALA A 322 -2.97 2.50 19.26
CA ALA A 322 -1.72 3.08 19.79
C ALA A 322 -1.91 4.49 20.37
N SER A 323 -2.87 5.24 19.84
CA SER A 323 -3.19 6.59 20.26
C SER A 323 -4.60 6.87 19.80
N HIS A 324 -5.44 7.52 20.61
CA HIS A 324 -6.79 7.90 20.17
C HIS A 324 -6.79 8.87 18.95
N SER A 325 -5.63 9.14 18.33
CA SER A 325 -5.38 9.95 17.15
C SER A 325 -5.17 9.09 15.89
N TRP A 326 -5.20 9.72 14.72
CA TRP A 326 -4.84 9.07 13.47
C TRP A 326 -3.31 8.98 13.33
N PRO A 327 -2.72 7.78 13.17
CA PRO A 327 -1.27 7.57 13.30
C PRO A 327 -0.46 7.85 12.02
N MET A 328 -1.15 8.02 10.89
CA MET A 328 -0.53 8.18 9.57
C MET A 328 -0.54 9.65 9.11
N PRO A 329 0.39 10.06 8.22
CA PRO A 329 0.38 11.39 7.66
C PRO A 329 -0.85 11.65 6.77
N ASP A 330 -1.10 12.93 6.48
CA ASP A 330 -2.21 13.43 5.63
C ASP A 330 -2.20 12.89 4.19
N ASN A 331 -1.02 12.52 3.70
CA ASN A 331 -0.78 11.98 2.36
C ASN A 331 -0.81 10.44 2.29
N ALA A 332 -0.99 9.74 3.40
CA ALA A 332 -1.10 8.28 3.39
C ALA A 332 -2.35 7.85 2.62
N ASP A 333 -2.16 7.01 1.60
CA ASP A 333 -3.22 6.60 0.68
C ASP A 333 -2.99 5.17 0.14
N PRO A 334 -3.99 4.27 0.16
CA PRO A 334 -3.84 2.93 -0.44
C PRO A 334 -3.48 2.97 -1.93
N ARG A 335 -3.74 4.08 -2.64
CA ARG A 335 -3.39 4.26 -4.06
C ARG A 335 -1.91 4.07 -4.34
N SER A 336 -1.03 4.39 -3.39
CA SER A 336 0.41 4.25 -3.58
C SER A 336 0.93 2.84 -3.32
N SER A 337 0.15 1.98 -2.67
CA SER A 337 0.57 0.63 -2.27
C SER A 337 0.35 -0.45 -3.33
N TRP A 338 -0.40 -0.13 -4.40
CA TRP A 338 -0.87 -1.09 -5.40
C TRP A 338 -0.71 -0.53 -6.81
N ASP A 339 -0.56 -1.41 -7.80
CA ASP A 339 -0.32 -1.00 -9.19
C ASP A 339 -1.58 -0.39 -9.79
N LEU A 340 -1.62 0.94 -9.92
CA LEU A 340 -2.77 1.64 -10.48
C LEU A 340 -3.00 1.34 -11.96
N LEU A 341 -1.97 0.99 -12.73
CA LEU A 341 -2.14 0.58 -14.12
C LEU A 341 -2.88 -0.77 -14.16
N GLU A 342 -2.47 -1.74 -13.34
CA GLU A 342 -3.18 -3.01 -13.22
C GLU A 342 -4.60 -2.83 -12.64
N ILE A 343 -4.79 -1.93 -11.67
CA ILE A 343 -6.12 -1.64 -11.13
C ILE A 343 -7.04 -1.00 -12.18
N CYS A 344 -6.53 -0.12 -13.03
CA CYS A 344 -7.36 0.60 -14.00
C CYS A 344 -7.58 -0.17 -15.30
N ASP A 345 -6.61 -0.97 -15.72
CA ASP A 345 -6.60 -1.66 -17.03
C ASP A 345 -6.56 -3.19 -16.93
N GLY A 346 -6.42 -3.75 -15.72
CA GLY A 346 -6.34 -5.18 -15.48
C GLY A 346 -7.69 -5.90 -15.45
N LEU A 347 -7.61 -7.23 -15.37
CA LEU A 347 -8.76 -8.12 -15.54
C LEU A 347 -9.78 -8.01 -14.40
N HIS A 348 -9.36 -7.77 -13.16
CA HIS A 348 -10.25 -7.75 -11.99
C HIS A 348 -11.29 -6.63 -12.04
N THR A 349 -10.94 -5.48 -12.60
CA THR A 349 -11.81 -4.31 -12.69
C THR A 349 -12.39 -4.11 -14.09
N ALA A 350 -12.03 -4.96 -15.06
CA ALA A 350 -12.47 -4.85 -16.46
C ALA A 350 -14.01 -4.76 -16.58
N SER A 351 -14.75 -5.57 -15.84
CA SER A 351 -16.22 -5.58 -15.83
C SER A 351 -16.86 -4.55 -14.89
N TYR A 352 -16.08 -3.78 -14.13
CA TYR A 352 -16.62 -2.77 -13.23
C TYR A 352 -17.01 -1.51 -14.02
N ALA A 353 -18.29 -1.16 -14.01
CA ALA A 353 -18.82 -0.09 -14.86
C ALA A 353 -18.48 1.34 -14.37
N ALA A 354 -18.27 1.54 -13.07
CA ALA A 354 -17.88 2.84 -12.52
C ALA A 354 -16.38 3.10 -12.67
N LYS A 355 -15.94 3.40 -13.90
CA LYS A 355 -14.53 3.57 -14.27
C LYS A 355 -13.83 4.80 -13.67
N ASN A 356 -14.59 5.72 -13.06
CA ASN A 356 -14.03 6.87 -12.34
C ASN A 356 -14.05 6.68 -10.82
N ASP A 357 -14.62 5.59 -10.30
CA ASP A 357 -14.60 5.23 -8.89
C ASP A 357 -13.26 4.57 -8.52
N LEU A 358 -12.24 5.40 -8.32
CA LEU A 358 -10.87 4.96 -8.03
C LEU A 358 -10.78 4.02 -6.81
N TYR A 359 -11.41 4.39 -5.69
CA TYR A 359 -11.37 3.58 -4.47
C TYR A 359 -12.25 2.33 -4.56
N GLY A 360 -13.31 2.34 -5.37
CA GLY A 360 -14.04 1.13 -5.73
C GLY A 360 -13.25 0.18 -6.61
N MET A 361 -12.49 0.69 -7.58
CA MET A 361 -11.57 -0.12 -8.39
C MET A 361 -10.49 -0.76 -7.52
N ILE A 362 -9.89 0.00 -6.59
CA ILE A 362 -8.93 -0.51 -5.60
C ILE A 362 -9.60 -1.60 -4.74
N PHE A 363 -10.80 -1.35 -4.20
CA PHE A 363 -11.52 -2.34 -3.41
C PHE A 363 -11.74 -3.65 -4.17
N ILE A 364 -12.14 -3.58 -5.45
CA ILE A 364 -12.39 -4.76 -6.28
C ILE A 364 -11.09 -5.51 -6.55
N TYR A 365 -10.02 -4.81 -6.92
CA TYR A 365 -8.70 -5.42 -7.09
C TYR A 365 -8.26 -6.15 -5.81
N LEU A 366 -8.28 -5.46 -4.66
CA LEU A 366 -7.89 -6.04 -3.38
C LEU A 366 -8.77 -7.21 -2.95
N ARG A 367 -10.07 -7.16 -3.26
CA ARG A 367 -10.97 -8.27 -2.99
C ARG A 367 -10.50 -9.53 -3.68
N GLU A 368 -10.18 -9.47 -4.97
CA GLU A 368 -9.71 -10.64 -5.70
C GLU A 368 -8.31 -11.08 -5.24
N THR A 369 -7.37 -10.14 -5.08
CA THR A 369 -6.00 -10.44 -4.64
C THR A 369 -5.94 -11.04 -3.24
N ILE A 370 -6.65 -10.47 -2.27
CA ILE A 370 -6.65 -10.97 -0.88
C ILE A 370 -7.45 -12.27 -0.76
N LEU A 371 -8.52 -12.43 -1.54
CA LEU A 371 -9.25 -13.70 -1.62
C LEU A 371 -8.33 -14.82 -2.12
N GLU A 372 -7.56 -14.55 -3.17
CA GLU A 372 -6.60 -15.50 -3.70
C GLU A 372 -5.48 -15.81 -2.70
N PHE A 373 -4.92 -14.78 -2.05
CA PHE A 373 -3.99 -14.95 -0.93
C PHE A 373 -4.53 -15.91 0.15
N CYS A 374 -5.78 -15.71 0.60
CA CYS A 374 -6.39 -16.55 1.63
C CYS A 374 -6.62 -18.00 1.15
N ARG A 375 -6.96 -18.18 -0.14
CA ARG A 375 -7.10 -19.51 -0.77
C ARG A 375 -5.75 -20.22 -0.83
N GLN A 376 -4.70 -19.50 -1.23
CA GLN A 376 -3.35 -20.05 -1.30
C GLN A 376 -2.83 -20.47 0.07
N ILE A 377 -3.04 -19.66 1.13
CA ILE A 377 -2.78 -20.07 2.52
C ILE A 377 -3.55 -21.34 2.91
N SER A 378 -4.78 -21.49 2.45
CA SER A 378 -5.61 -22.65 2.81
C SER A 378 -5.20 -23.92 2.05
N LYS A 379 -4.58 -23.80 0.87
CA LYS A 379 -4.22 -24.91 -0.03
C LYS A 379 -2.77 -25.37 0.11
N ARG A 380 -1.83 -24.45 0.32
CA ARG A 380 -0.39 -24.70 0.16
C ARG A 380 0.37 -24.87 1.47
N ASP A 381 1.59 -25.41 1.32
CA ASP A 381 2.59 -25.41 2.39
C ASP A 381 3.29 -24.04 2.43
N ILE A 382 2.73 -23.14 3.21
CA ILE A 382 3.21 -21.77 3.39
C ILE A 382 3.63 -21.57 4.84
N SER A 383 4.87 -21.12 5.07
CA SER A 383 5.38 -20.77 6.39
C SER A 383 5.63 -19.27 6.46
N ILE A 384 4.79 -18.54 7.20
CA ILE A 384 4.99 -17.10 7.43
C ILE A 384 5.63 -16.91 8.81
N ARG A 385 6.72 -16.14 8.88
CA ARG A 385 7.37 -15.76 10.14
C ARG A 385 7.40 -14.26 10.29
N LEU A 386 6.81 -13.75 11.37
CA LEU A 386 6.88 -12.35 11.76
C LEU A 386 7.84 -12.21 12.95
N LEU A 387 8.91 -11.43 12.76
CA LEU A 387 9.94 -11.17 13.76
C LEU A 387 9.93 -9.70 14.19
N SER A 388 9.66 -9.42 15.48
CA SER A 388 9.78 -8.05 16.00
C SER A 388 11.23 -7.72 16.35
N ILE A 389 12.08 -7.67 15.33
CA ILE A 389 13.54 -7.53 15.44
C ILE A 389 14.02 -6.46 14.46
N ASP A 390 15.00 -5.67 14.86
CA ASP A 390 15.68 -4.70 13.98
C ASP A 390 16.36 -5.42 12.81
N SER A 391 16.28 -4.84 11.61
CA SER A 391 16.87 -5.39 10.40
C SER A 391 18.39 -5.61 10.53
N LEU A 392 19.09 -4.77 11.30
CA LEU A 392 20.52 -4.90 11.56
C LEU A 392 20.87 -6.12 12.42
N GLU A 393 19.94 -6.61 13.23
CA GLU A 393 20.14 -7.77 14.11
C GLU A 393 19.77 -9.10 13.43
N LEU A 394 19.16 -9.07 12.23
CA LEU A 394 18.77 -10.28 11.51
C LEU A 394 19.93 -11.24 11.22
N PRO A 395 21.13 -10.79 10.77
CA PRO A 395 22.26 -11.70 10.57
C PRO A 395 22.62 -12.46 11.84
N LYS A 396 22.70 -11.75 12.97
CA LYS A 396 22.98 -12.36 14.27
C LYS A 396 21.90 -13.37 14.66
N TYR A 397 20.63 -13.00 14.57
CA TYR A 397 19.50 -13.87 14.88
C TYR A 397 19.51 -15.18 14.06
N PHE A 398 19.77 -15.09 12.76
CA PHE A 398 19.80 -16.28 11.88
C PHE A 398 21.09 -17.10 12.02
N ASN A 399 22.22 -16.47 12.36
CA ASN A 399 23.48 -17.17 12.61
C ASN A 399 23.44 -17.96 13.92
N GLU A 400 22.89 -17.37 14.99
CA GLU A 400 22.69 -18.05 16.28
C GLU A 400 21.74 -19.24 16.17
N SER A 401 20.79 -19.16 15.23
CA SER A 401 19.85 -20.25 14.92
C SER A 401 20.49 -21.49 14.26
N SER A 402 21.83 -21.55 14.13
CA SER A 402 22.63 -22.71 13.70
C SER A 402 21.97 -23.52 12.59
N GLY A 403 21.99 -23.02 11.35
CA GLY A 403 21.56 -23.78 10.17
C GLY A 403 20.44 -23.16 9.33
N HIS A 404 20.14 -21.86 9.47
CA HIS A 404 19.28 -21.21 8.47
C HIS A 404 19.99 -21.15 7.12
N PRO A 405 19.44 -21.75 6.03
CA PRO A 405 20.16 -21.91 4.76
C PRO A 405 20.17 -20.64 3.89
N GLY A 406 19.95 -19.47 4.48
CA GLY A 406 19.77 -18.20 3.77
C GLY A 406 18.43 -18.08 3.00
N PHE A 407 18.27 -16.97 2.30
CA PHE A 407 17.08 -16.60 1.54
C PHE A 407 17.33 -16.62 0.03
N ASP A 408 16.35 -17.07 -0.74
CA ASP A 408 16.38 -17.02 -2.21
C ASP A 408 16.07 -15.60 -2.70
N ARG A 409 15.23 -14.88 -1.96
CA ARG A 409 14.87 -13.49 -2.25
C ARG A 409 14.97 -12.67 -0.98
N ILE A 410 15.64 -11.53 -1.07
CA ILE A 410 15.61 -10.52 -0.03
C ILE A 410 15.11 -9.24 -0.67
N GLU A 411 14.08 -8.62 -0.10
CA GLU A 411 13.67 -7.26 -0.43
C GLU A 411 13.94 -6.40 0.79
N SER A 412 14.76 -5.35 0.64
CA SER A 412 15.13 -4.46 1.75
C SER A 412 14.42 -3.11 1.70
N TYR A 413 13.46 -2.94 0.80
CA TYR A 413 12.72 -1.71 0.59
C TYR A 413 13.69 -0.50 0.42
N VAL A 414 13.39 0.62 1.09
CA VAL A 414 14.13 1.89 1.00
C VAL A 414 15.35 1.97 1.91
N THR A 415 15.78 0.87 2.54
CA THR A 415 16.89 0.90 3.52
C THR A 415 18.21 1.42 2.95
N ALA A 416 18.44 1.25 1.65
CA ALA A 416 19.67 1.69 1.00
C ALA A 416 19.74 3.20 0.75
N GLU A 417 18.66 3.95 0.97
CA GLU A 417 18.68 5.41 0.97
C GLU A 417 19.68 5.92 2.02
N LYS A 418 20.41 6.98 1.67
CA LYS A 418 21.44 7.59 2.54
C LYS A 418 20.88 8.04 3.90
N ASP A 419 19.66 8.58 3.90
CA ASP A 419 18.99 9.05 5.11
C ASP A 419 18.41 7.90 5.98
N VAL A 420 18.60 6.63 5.56
CA VAL A 420 18.11 5.44 6.28
C VAL A 420 19.29 4.58 6.78
N LEU A 421 19.88 3.72 5.93
CA LEU A 421 21.12 2.98 6.25
C LEU A 421 22.25 3.23 5.25
N GLY A 422 21.91 3.62 4.02
CA GLY A 422 22.84 3.70 2.90
C GLY A 422 23.18 2.33 2.29
N ILE A 423 23.51 2.33 0.99
CA ILE A 423 23.76 1.10 0.22
C ILE A 423 24.89 0.23 0.76
N ASP A 424 25.97 0.82 1.30
CA ASP A 424 27.13 0.07 1.79
C ASP A 424 26.76 -0.83 2.98
N LEU A 425 26.12 -0.27 4.00
CA LEU A 425 25.64 -1.03 5.16
C LEU A 425 24.50 -1.98 4.78
N ASN A 426 23.61 -1.56 3.88
CA ASN A 426 22.54 -2.42 3.37
C ASN A 426 23.10 -3.72 2.77
N LEU A 427 24.09 -3.62 1.88
CA LEU A 427 24.73 -4.80 1.29
C LEU A 427 25.51 -5.59 2.35
N ALA A 428 26.18 -4.94 3.30
CA ALA A 428 26.91 -5.63 4.37
C ALA A 428 25.99 -6.54 5.21
N VAL A 429 24.79 -6.08 5.54
CA VAL A 429 23.82 -6.82 6.36
C VAL A 429 23.16 -7.94 5.55
N PHE A 430 22.56 -7.61 4.41
CA PHE A 430 21.70 -8.54 3.71
C PHE A 430 22.43 -9.55 2.83
N SER A 431 23.68 -9.28 2.42
CA SER A 431 24.50 -10.27 1.70
C SER A 431 24.77 -11.53 2.54
N GLN A 432 24.92 -11.39 3.87
CA GLN A 432 25.13 -12.50 4.79
C GLN A 432 23.92 -13.45 4.88
N LEU A 433 22.72 -12.93 4.58
CA LEU A 433 21.46 -13.66 4.63
C LEU A 433 21.08 -14.25 3.27
N LEU A 434 21.76 -13.84 2.20
CA LEU A 434 21.46 -14.29 0.84
C LEU A 434 22.01 -15.70 0.62
N LYS A 435 21.21 -16.57 0.01
CA LYS A 435 21.65 -17.92 -0.35
C LYS A 435 22.87 -17.87 -1.26
N PRO A 436 23.90 -18.71 -1.02
CA PRO A 436 25.02 -18.83 -1.94
C PRO A 436 24.57 -19.26 -3.34
N LYS A 437 25.28 -18.78 -4.37
CA LYS A 437 25.01 -19.07 -5.79
C LYS A 437 24.95 -20.56 -6.12
N ILE A 438 25.72 -21.39 -5.41
CA ILE A 438 25.73 -22.85 -5.58
C ILE A 438 24.42 -23.52 -5.12
N GLN A 439 23.68 -22.90 -4.19
CA GLN A 439 22.39 -23.41 -3.72
C GLN A 439 21.22 -22.88 -4.54
N ASN A 440 21.28 -21.61 -4.96
CA ASN A 440 20.32 -21.04 -5.91
C ASN A 440 21.03 -19.99 -6.79
N PRO A 441 21.24 -20.24 -8.08
CA PRO A 441 21.89 -19.28 -8.98
C PRO A 441 21.03 -18.05 -9.25
N LYS A 442 19.73 -18.09 -8.95
CA LYS A 442 18.79 -16.99 -9.12
C LYS A 442 18.63 -16.17 -7.85
N ALA A 443 19.30 -16.52 -6.75
CA ALA A 443 19.22 -15.78 -5.49
C ALA A 443 19.59 -14.31 -5.70
N MET A 444 18.77 -13.40 -5.16
CA MET A 444 18.98 -11.96 -5.30
C MET A 444 18.55 -11.15 -4.08
N LEU A 445 19.09 -9.93 -4.00
CA LEU A 445 18.67 -8.85 -3.11
C LEU A 445 18.09 -7.70 -3.95
N LEU A 446 16.85 -7.30 -3.67
CA LEU A 446 16.12 -6.22 -4.32
C LEU A 446 16.12 -4.99 -3.42
N VAL A 447 16.55 -3.87 -3.99
CA VAL A 447 16.70 -2.58 -3.31
C VAL A 447 15.93 -1.50 -4.06
N LEU A 448 15.26 -0.62 -3.34
CA LEU A 448 14.56 0.55 -3.87
C LEU A 448 15.30 1.84 -3.48
N PHE A 449 15.52 2.72 -4.46
CA PHE A 449 15.93 4.10 -4.25
C PHE A 449 14.86 5.03 -4.84
N MET A 450 14.49 6.08 -4.13
CA MET A 450 13.51 7.09 -4.53
C MET A 450 14.14 8.49 -4.40
N ARG A 451 14.49 8.89 -3.18
CA ARG A 451 14.95 10.26 -2.86
C ARG A 451 16.39 10.50 -3.29
N ASP A 452 17.29 9.56 -3.01
CA ASP A 452 18.71 9.69 -3.36
C ASP A 452 18.95 9.94 -4.85
N ILE A 453 18.16 9.29 -5.71
CA ILE A 453 18.27 9.46 -7.17
C ILE A 453 17.72 10.83 -7.58
N GLU A 454 16.56 11.21 -7.05
CA GLU A 454 15.95 12.50 -7.33
C GLU A 454 16.86 13.66 -6.90
N ASN A 455 17.56 13.53 -5.76
CA ASN A 455 18.51 14.50 -5.25
C ASN A 455 19.74 14.73 -6.15
N MET A 456 20.02 13.83 -7.11
CA MET A 456 21.10 14.04 -8.09
C MET A 456 20.71 15.01 -9.21
N TRP A 457 19.43 15.36 -9.32
CA TRP A 457 18.93 16.23 -10.38
C TRP A 457 19.33 17.70 -10.17
N ASN A 458 19.55 18.40 -11.29
CA ASN A 458 19.82 19.82 -11.32
C ASN A 458 18.99 20.52 -12.42
N PHE A 459 18.98 21.85 -12.40
CA PHE A 459 18.13 22.65 -13.28
C PHE A 459 18.54 22.63 -14.77
N ASP A 460 19.70 22.07 -15.13
CA ASP A 460 20.26 22.11 -16.50
C ASP A 460 19.33 21.48 -17.56
N SER A 461 18.48 20.54 -17.14
CA SER A 461 17.57 19.80 -18.01
C SER A 461 16.11 20.25 -17.94
N LEU A 462 15.78 21.18 -17.03
CA LEU A 462 14.39 21.51 -16.68
C LEU A 462 13.56 21.90 -17.90
N GLY A 463 14.05 22.83 -18.72
CA GLY A 463 13.30 23.29 -19.90
C GLY A 463 12.99 22.18 -20.91
N ARG A 464 13.92 21.23 -21.12
CA ARG A 464 13.69 20.08 -22.02
C ARG A 464 12.71 19.08 -21.42
N ASP A 465 12.80 18.83 -20.11
CA ASP A 465 11.93 17.90 -19.41
C ASP A 465 10.49 18.44 -19.34
N MET A 466 10.32 19.75 -19.07
CA MET A 466 9.04 20.44 -19.14
C MET A 466 8.44 20.42 -20.55
N ALA A 467 9.24 20.66 -21.60
CA ALA A 467 8.76 20.57 -22.98
C ALA A 467 8.23 19.15 -23.35
N ARG A 468 8.71 18.10 -22.67
CA ARG A 468 8.18 16.74 -22.84
C ARG A 468 6.90 16.52 -22.05
N ALA A 469 6.82 17.06 -20.83
CA ALA A 469 5.62 17.00 -20.00
C ALA A 469 4.45 17.80 -20.59
N ALA A 470 4.73 18.94 -21.22
CA ALA A 470 3.74 19.80 -21.89
C ALA A 470 2.95 19.09 -23.00
N LYS A 471 3.42 17.93 -23.49
CA LYS A 471 2.67 17.11 -24.45
C LYS A 471 1.44 16.43 -23.85
N TYR A 472 1.39 16.32 -22.52
CA TYR A 472 0.34 15.62 -21.78
C TYR A 472 -0.47 16.55 -20.88
N LEU A 473 -0.09 17.82 -20.79
CA LEU A 473 -0.61 18.78 -19.83
C LEU A 473 -1.16 20.02 -20.55
N PRO A 474 -2.14 20.72 -19.96
CA PRO A 474 -2.59 22.01 -20.48
C PRO A 474 -1.45 23.03 -20.48
N GLU A 475 -1.55 24.02 -21.37
CA GLU A 475 -0.64 25.16 -21.39
C GLU A 475 -0.90 26.06 -20.17
N PRO A 476 0.13 26.43 -19.39
CA PRO A 476 -0.02 27.36 -18.26
C PRO A 476 -0.54 28.73 -18.69
N GLU A 477 -1.30 29.39 -17.81
CA GLU A 477 -1.78 30.76 -18.05
C GLU A 477 -0.64 31.78 -17.90
N SER A 478 0.35 31.47 -17.06
CA SER A 478 1.55 32.28 -16.87
C SER A 478 2.76 31.42 -16.48
N SER A 479 3.95 32.04 -16.50
CA SER A 479 5.19 31.43 -15.99
C SER A 479 5.45 31.76 -14.52
N TYR A 480 4.46 32.30 -13.79
CA TYR A 480 4.64 32.62 -12.38
C TYR A 480 4.64 31.34 -11.54
N ARG A 481 5.33 31.40 -10.40
CA ARG A 481 5.59 30.22 -9.55
C ARG A 481 4.35 29.68 -8.82
N ASP A 482 3.31 30.49 -8.74
CA ASP A 482 2.00 30.24 -8.11
C ASP A 482 0.93 29.77 -9.12
N ASP A 483 1.20 29.85 -10.43
CA ASP A 483 0.33 29.27 -11.47
C ASP A 483 0.24 27.75 -11.31
N ALA A 484 -0.99 27.24 -11.15
CA ALA A 484 -1.23 25.84 -10.83
C ALA A 484 -0.82 24.88 -11.96
N ASP A 485 -0.93 25.30 -13.22
CA ASP A 485 -0.57 24.52 -14.40
C ASP A 485 0.96 24.52 -14.60
N GLU A 486 1.65 25.64 -14.39
CA GLU A 486 3.12 25.72 -14.38
C GLU A 486 3.71 24.88 -13.24
N MET A 487 3.13 24.94 -12.04
CA MET A 487 3.53 24.09 -10.91
C MET A 487 3.36 22.61 -11.22
N ARG A 488 2.24 22.23 -11.85
CA ARG A 488 1.96 20.86 -12.27
C ARG A 488 2.95 20.42 -13.34
N LEU A 489 3.20 21.27 -14.33
CA LEU A 489 4.16 21.03 -15.42
C LEU A 489 5.58 20.79 -14.89
N LYS A 490 6.03 21.65 -13.97
CA LYS A 490 7.34 21.52 -13.33
C LYS A 490 7.44 20.22 -12.52
N ARG A 491 6.41 19.86 -11.75
CA ARG A 491 6.39 18.58 -11.01
C ARG A 491 6.47 17.40 -11.97
N SER A 492 5.59 17.35 -12.98
CA SER A 492 5.46 16.21 -13.90
C SER A 492 6.63 16.10 -14.89
N SER A 493 7.50 17.12 -14.98
CA SER A 493 8.77 17.04 -15.71
C SER A 493 9.70 15.93 -15.18
N SER A 494 9.56 15.53 -13.90
CA SER A 494 10.38 14.47 -13.29
C SER A 494 10.27 13.12 -14.03
N PHE A 495 9.11 12.82 -14.61
CA PHE A 495 8.86 11.64 -15.44
C PHE A 495 9.68 11.58 -16.72
N PHE A 496 10.34 12.69 -17.10
CA PHE A 496 11.08 12.82 -18.36
C PHE A 496 12.58 13.03 -18.18
N ARG A 497 13.06 13.23 -16.94
CA ARG A 497 14.48 13.35 -16.60
C ARG A 497 15.33 12.19 -17.15
N ASP A 498 16.62 12.45 -17.40
CA ASP A 498 17.58 11.38 -17.71
C ASP A 498 17.97 10.61 -16.44
N VAL A 499 17.09 9.71 -16.02
CA VAL A 499 17.28 8.89 -14.81
C VAL A 499 18.49 7.97 -14.87
N SER A 500 18.98 7.62 -16.07
CA SER A 500 20.22 6.85 -16.22
C SER A 500 21.41 7.69 -15.80
N LYS A 501 21.48 8.94 -16.29
CA LYS A 501 22.49 9.91 -15.86
C LYS A 501 22.41 10.19 -14.36
N LEU A 502 21.21 10.36 -13.79
CA LEU A 502 21.04 10.58 -12.35
C LEU A 502 21.55 9.38 -11.54
N PHE A 503 21.23 8.15 -11.95
CA PHE A 503 21.73 6.95 -11.31
C PHE A 503 23.25 6.80 -11.45
N ASP A 504 23.84 7.16 -12.60
CA ASP A 504 25.30 7.17 -12.78
C ASP A 504 26.00 8.17 -11.85
N LEU A 505 25.42 9.36 -11.66
CA LEU A 505 25.91 10.35 -10.70
C LEU A 505 25.84 9.81 -9.27
N TYR A 506 24.71 9.20 -8.89
CA TYR A 506 24.55 8.57 -7.60
C TYR A 506 25.59 7.48 -7.35
N LYS A 507 25.78 6.56 -8.31
CA LYS A 507 26.79 5.50 -8.24
C LYS A 507 28.20 6.04 -8.05
N LYS A 508 28.54 7.15 -8.71
CA LYS A 508 29.83 7.83 -8.56
C LYS A 508 29.96 8.44 -7.17
N ALA A 509 28.94 9.15 -6.70
CA ALA A 509 28.93 9.83 -5.40
C ALA A 509 29.00 8.86 -4.21
N THR A 510 28.47 7.64 -4.37
CA THR A 510 28.37 6.62 -3.30
C THR A 510 29.35 5.46 -3.46
N GLY A 511 30.29 5.54 -4.41
CA GLY A 511 31.38 4.58 -4.52
C GLY A 511 30.96 3.18 -4.98
N PHE A 512 29.92 3.05 -5.82
CA PHE A 512 29.38 1.75 -6.27
C PHE A 512 30.43 0.82 -6.88
N HIS A 513 31.46 1.37 -7.51
CA HIS A 513 32.54 0.60 -8.14
C HIS A 513 33.28 -0.32 -7.17
N GLY A 514 33.33 0.02 -5.87
CA GLY A 514 33.99 -0.79 -4.85
C GLY A 514 33.09 -1.89 -4.25
N LEU A 515 31.77 -1.81 -4.44
CA LEU A 515 30.82 -2.69 -3.75
C LEU A 515 30.94 -4.15 -4.17
N THR A 516 31.22 -4.42 -5.44
CA THR A 516 31.40 -5.80 -5.92
C THR A 516 32.64 -6.46 -5.33
N SER A 517 33.78 -5.77 -5.29
CA SER A 517 34.98 -6.28 -4.65
C SER A 517 34.80 -6.46 -3.14
N LYS A 518 33.98 -5.62 -2.49
CA LYS A 518 33.76 -5.64 -1.04
C LYS A 518 32.81 -6.74 -0.58
N TYR A 519 31.71 -6.95 -1.30
CA TYR A 519 30.61 -7.83 -0.88
C TYR A 519 30.41 -9.06 -1.77
N GLY A 520 31.13 -9.17 -2.89
CA GLY A 520 30.94 -10.26 -3.84
C GLY A 520 29.63 -10.19 -4.63
N LEU A 521 28.90 -9.07 -4.54
CA LEU A 521 27.63 -8.85 -5.23
C LEU A 521 27.80 -7.88 -6.40
N LYS A 522 27.13 -8.16 -7.52
CA LYS A 522 27.02 -7.26 -8.67
C LYS A 522 25.57 -6.91 -8.93
N MET A 523 25.33 -5.74 -9.50
CA MET A 523 24.01 -5.40 -10.02
C MET A 523 23.70 -6.26 -11.24
N ARG A 524 22.46 -6.72 -11.36
CA ARG A 524 21.96 -7.32 -12.59
C ARG A 524 21.85 -6.27 -13.69
N GLY A 525 22.21 -6.67 -14.92
CA GLY A 525 22.01 -5.82 -16.10
C GLY A 525 20.52 -5.57 -16.36
N ASN A 526 19.70 -6.62 -16.24
CA ASN A 526 18.25 -6.57 -16.34
C ASN A 526 17.63 -7.12 -15.07
N ASN A 527 16.65 -6.41 -14.51
CA ASN A 527 15.84 -6.94 -13.42
C ASN A 527 14.88 -8.00 -13.92
N THR A 528 14.52 -8.93 -13.03
CA THR A 528 13.63 -10.06 -13.28
C THR A 528 12.29 -9.93 -12.55
N ILE A 529 12.27 -9.25 -11.41
CA ILE A 529 11.10 -9.06 -10.55
C ILE A 529 10.33 -7.79 -10.93
N VAL A 530 11.02 -6.67 -11.16
CA VAL A 530 10.38 -5.39 -11.45
C VAL A 530 11.24 -4.58 -12.41
N ALA A 531 10.61 -3.82 -13.31
CA ALA A 531 11.36 -2.95 -14.21
C ALA A 531 12.30 -2.01 -13.44
N HIS A 532 13.37 -1.60 -14.09
CA HIS A 532 14.37 -0.70 -13.49
C HIS A 532 13.76 0.61 -12.96
N TRP A 533 12.74 1.10 -13.65
CA TRP A 533 12.02 2.35 -13.39
C TRP A 533 10.52 2.15 -13.66
N PRO A 534 9.79 1.47 -12.76
CA PRO A 534 8.42 1.03 -13.06
C PRO A 534 7.42 2.18 -13.13
N MET A 535 7.70 3.31 -12.48
CA MET A 535 6.78 4.45 -12.38
C MET A 535 7.01 5.50 -13.47
N ARG A 536 7.43 5.10 -14.68
CA ARG A 536 7.71 6.04 -15.77
C ARG A 536 6.83 5.78 -16.97
N PRO A 537 6.31 6.84 -17.62
CA PRO A 537 5.66 6.68 -18.91
C PRO A 537 6.69 6.20 -19.94
N GLY A 538 6.29 5.24 -20.77
CA GLY A 538 7.08 4.84 -21.94
C GLY A 538 7.31 6.00 -22.91
N LYS A 539 8.25 5.83 -23.86
CA LYS A 539 8.64 6.87 -24.84
C LYS A 539 7.45 7.46 -25.62
N HIS A 540 6.42 6.65 -25.87
CA HIS A 540 5.19 6.99 -26.58
C HIS A 540 3.95 6.60 -25.76
N ALA A 541 3.99 6.88 -24.45
CA ALA A 541 2.88 6.57 -23.56
C ALA A 541 1.58 7.22 -24.05
N LEU A 542 0.47 6.51 -23.91
CA LEU A 542 -0.86 7.07 -24.10
C LEU A 542 -1.14 8.09 -22.98
N GLN A 543 -1.96 9.11 -23.27
CA GLN A 543 -2.40 10.11 -22.29
C GLN A 543 -2.86 9.45 -20.97
N ARG A 544 -3.70 8.41 -21.09
CA ARG A 544 -4.23 7.68 -19.93
C ARG A 544 -3.15 7.07 -19.04
N VAL A 545 -2.05 6.57 -19.60
CA VAL A 545 -0.94 6.00 -18.81
C VAL A 545 -0.24 7.12 -18.04
N PHE A 546 -0.04 8.27 -18.67
CA PHE A 546 0.52 9.45 -17.99
C PHE A 546 -0.40 9.92 -16.86
N ASP A 547 -1.71 10.04 -17.10
CA ASP A 547 -2.68 10.49 -16.09
C ASP A 547 -2.71 9.55 -14.87
N ILE A 548 -2.63 8.23 -15.08
CA ILE A 548 -2.59 7.24 -14.00
C ILE A 548 -1.30 7.37 -13.18
N LEU A 549 -0.15 7.51 -13.83
CA LEU A 549 1.16 7.66 -13.16
C LEU A 549 1.27 8.99 -12.41
N GLU A 550 0.80 10.09 -12.99
CA GLU A 550 0.77 11.37 -12.30
C GLU A 550 -0.14 11.31 -11.06
N ALA A 551 -1.32 10.71 -11.20
CA ALA A 551 -2.26 10.56 -10.10
C ALA A 551 -1.77 9.61 -8.99
N SER A 552 -0.82 8.71 -9.28
CA SER A 552 -0.25 7.79 -8.28
C SER A 552 0.63 8.50 -7.25
N GLY A 553 1.08 9.72 -7.55
CA GLY A 553 2.03 10.48 -6.73
C GLY A 553 3.49 10.08 -6.91
N ALA A 554 3.80 9.25 -7.92
CA ALA A 554 5.19 8.91 -8.23
C ALA A 554 5.92 10.10 -8.85
N SER A 555 7.24 10.16 -8.65
CA SER A 555 8.12 11.11 -9.34
C SER A 555 8.70 10.53 -10.63
N GLY A 556 8.67 9.20 -10.79
CA GLY A 556 9.34 8.50 -11.88
C GLY A 556 10.85 8.33 -11.65
N CYS A 557 11.36 8.74 -10.49
CA CYS A 557 12.75 8.51 -10.07
C CYS A 557 12.91 7.25 -9.21
N GLU A 558 11.85 6.46 -9.02
CA GLU A 558 11.87 5.24 -8.22
C GLU A 558 12.65 4.14 -8.97
N ARG A 559 13.85 3.86 -8.47
CA ARG A 559 14.82 2.89 -9.01
C ARG A 559 14.78 1.59 -8.22
N TYR A 560 14.50 0.49 -8.90
CA TYR A 560 14.74 -0.84 -8.34
C TYR A 560 16.04 -1.45 -8.86
N VAL A 561 16.90 -1.92 -7.95
CA VAL A 561 18.16 -2.60 -8.31
C VAL A 561 18.17 -4.00 -7.75
N GLU A 562 18.33 -5.00 -8.62
CA GLU A 562 18.61 -6.38 -8.22
C GLU A 562 20.11 -6.61 -8.12
N TRP A 563 20.55 -7.16 -6.98
CA TRP A 563 21.91 -7.58 -6.71
C TRP A 563 21.99 -9.10 -6.66
N GLU A 564 23.03 -9.66 -7.27
CA GLU A 564 23.29 -11.09 -7.30
C GLU A 564 24.78 -11.38 -7.05
N TRP A 565 25.11 -12.63 -6.71
CA TRP A 565 26.50 -13.07 -6.58
C TRP A 565 27.25 -12.97 -7.92
N ALA A 566 28.43 -12.34 -7.87
CA ALA A 566 29.27 -12.06 -9.05
C ALA A 566 29.57 -13.29 -9.92
#